data_AF-A0A0J7L8Z4-F1
#
_entry.id   AF-A0A0J7L8Z4-F1
#
_cell.length_a   1.000
_cell.length_b   1.000
_cell.length_c   1.000
_cell.angle_alpha   90.00
_cell.angle_beta   90.00
_cell.angle_gamma   90.00
#
_symmetry.space_group_name_H-M   'P 1'
#
loop_
_entity.id
_entity.type
_entity.pdbx_description
1 polymer ?
#
loop_
_entity_poly.entity_id
_entity_poly.type
_entity_poly.pdbx_seq_one_letter_code
_entity_poly.pdbx_strand_id
1 'polypeptide(L)'
;MAWITITSNIQIELKILMVVLAILVAAGFIWLLIVKLKEKSGTKIIRTTVDRAGIHYYTNQGLVKSIQYNQLMPHPEDGKYDVFINLDQTDTDMDLCFYIFDDASDKIVIKALFIEAESIITNGNLLKKHFIKGITFFRPDLKISPGIFDLYKLDRD
;
A
#
# COMPACT_ATOMS: atom_id res chain seq x y z
N MET A 1 -13.05 -66.36 22.60
CA MET A 1 -13.30 -65.12 23.37
C MET A 1 -12.14 -64.12 23.29
N ALA A 2 -10.87 -64.54 23.44
CA ALA A 2 -9.71 -63.63 23.41
C ALA A 2 -9.44 -62.93 22.06
N TRP A 3 -9.77 -63.55 20.92
CA TRP A 3 -9.58 -62.95 19.58
C TRP A 3 -10.52 -61.77 19.29
N ILE A 4 -11.71 -61.76 19.89
CA ILE A 4 -12.72 -60.72 19.69
C ILE A 4 -12.33 -59.46 20.48
N THR A 5 -11.78 -59.62 21.68
CA THR A 5 -11.33 -58.51 22.54
C THR A 5 -10.07 -57.82 22.02
N ILE A 6 -9.14 -58.55 21.38
CA ILE A 6 -7.95 -57.96 20.75
C ILE A 6 -8.35 -57.08 19.55
N THR A 7 -9.26 -57.57 18.71
CA THR A 7 -9.75 -56.85 17.53
C THR A 7 -10.50 -55.57 17.90
N SER A 8 -11.31 -55.60 18.97
CA SER A 8 -12.03 -54.40 19.43
C SER A 8 -11.12 -53.34 20.02
N ASN A 9 -10.03 -53.73 20.69
CA ASN A 9 -9.09 -52.77 21.28
C ASN A 9 -8.30 -52.02 20.19
N ILE A 10 -7.84 -52.74 19.16
CA ILE A 10 -7.15 -52.16 18.00
C ILE A 10 -8.05 -51.16 17.25
N GLN A 11 -9.34 -51.47 17.10
CA GLN A 11 -10.32 -50.56 16.48
C GLN A 11 -10.50 -49.26 17.28
N ILE A 12 -10.49 -49.34 18.62
CA ILE A 12 -10.60 -48.18 19.51
C ILE A 12 -9.33 -47.32 19.43
N GLU A 13 -8.15 -47.94 19.48
CA GLU A 13 -6.87 -47.25 19.33
C GLU A 13 -6.76 -46.53 17.98
N LEU A 14 -7.16 -47.17 16.88
CA LEU A 14 -7.16 -46.56 15.55
C LEU A 14 -8.11 -45.36 15.49
N LYS A 15 -9.30 -45.44 16.10
CA LYS A 15 -10.24 -44.31 16.18
C LYS A 15 -9.66 -43.16 16.99
N ILE A 16 -9.01 -43.44 18.12
CA ILE A 16 -8.35 -42.41 18.94
C ILE A 16 -7.24 -41.74 18.14
N LEU A 17 -6.40 -42.52 17.45
CA LEU A 17 -5.33 -41.97 16.59
C LEU A 17 -5.88 -41.07 15.49
N MET A 18 -6.97 -41.48 14.83
CA MET A 18 -7.65 -40.68 13.80
C MET A 18 -8.19 -39.37 14.37
N VAL A 19 -8.80 -39.40 15.56
CA VAL A 19 -9.30 -38.19 16.24
C VAL A 19 -8.14 -37.25 16.61
N VAL A 20 -7.06 -37.77 17.16
CA VAL A 20 -5.86 -36.98 17.51
C VAL A 20 -5.27 -36.34 16.26
N LEU A 21 -5.15 -37.09 15.17
CA LEU A 21 -4.67 -36.57 13.89
C LEU A 21 -5.60 -35.47 13.35
N ALA A 22 -6.91 -35.66 13.42
CA ALA A 22 -7.89 -34.64 13.02
C ALA A 22 -7.74 -33.34 13.84
N ILE A 23 -7.55 -33.46 15.16
CA ILE A 23 -7.35 -32.30 16.05
C ILE A 23 -6.05 -31.57 15.68
N LEU A 24 -4.96 -32.29 15.44
CA LEU A 24 -3.68 -31.68 15.03
C LEU A 24 -3.80 -30.93 13.69
N VAL A 25 -4.48 -31.54 12.72
CA VAL A 25 -4.73 -30.91 11.42
C VAL A 25 -5.61 -29.66 11.58
N ALA A 26 -6.70 -29.74 12.34
CA ALA A 26 -7.58 -28.61 12.61
C ALA A 26 -6.86 -27.47 13.32
N ALA A 27 -6.03 -27.77 14.33
CA ALA A 27 -5.21 -26.79 15.02
C ALA A 27 -4.21 -26.11 14.07
N GLY A 28 -3.59 -26.87 13.17
CA GLY A 28 -2.73 -26.33 12.12
C GLY A 28 -3.45 -25.36 11.19
N PHE A 29 -4.68 -25.68 10.74
CA PHE A 29 -5.49 -24.78 9.93
C PHE A 29 -5.90 -23.51 10.68
N ILE A 30 -6.30 -23.62 11.94
CA ILE A 30 -6.65 -22.46 12.78
C ILE A 30 -5.42 -21.56 12.95
N TRP A 31 -4.24 -22.13 13.21
CA TRP A 31 -3.00 -21.39 13.30
C TRP A 31 -2.68 -20.64 12.00
N LEU A 32 -2.76 -21.30 10.84
CA LEU A 32 -2.54 -20.68 9.54
C LEU A 32 -3.51 -19.52 9.27
N LEU A 33 -4.79 -19.66 9.66
CA LEU A 33 -5.77 -18.57 9.54
C LEU A 33 -5.39 -17.38 10.41
N ILE A 34 -4.98 -17.60 11.67
CA ILE A 34 -4.57 -16.53 12.59
C ILE A 34 -3.36 -15.77 12.04
N VAL A 35 -2.35 -16.47 11.51
CA VAL A 35 -1.16 -15.84 10.91
C VAL A 35 -1.55 -14.94 9.73
N LYS A 36 -2.38 -15.45 8.80
CA LYS A 36 -2.84 -14.66 7.64
C LYS A 36 -3.66 -13.43 8.04
N LEU A 37 -4.53 -13.58 9.05
CA LEU A 37 -5.33 -12.46 9.57
C LEU A 37 -4.45 -11.38 10.20
N LYS A 38 -3.43 -11.78 10.97
CA LYS A 38 -2.46 -10.85 11.57
C LYS A 38 -1.64 -10.11 10.51
N GLU A 39 -1.18 -10.82 9.49
CA GLU A 39 -0.39 -10.26 8.39
C GLU A 39 -1.20 -9.21 7.61
N LYS A 40 -2.47 -9.51 7.33
CA LYS A 40 -3.38 -8.57 6.65
C LYS A 40 -3.71 -7.32 7.48
N SER A 41 -3.72 -7.44 8.82
CA SER A 41 -4.00 -6.29 9.69
C SER A 41 -2.81 -5.34 9.85
N GLY A 42 -1.57 -5.80 9.64
CA GLY A 42 -0.36 -4.97 9.78
C GLY A 42 -0.11 -4.03 8.60
N THR A 43 -0.64 -4.37 7.43
CA THR A 43 -0.41 -3.66 6.16
C THR A 43 -1.47 -2.61 5.83
N LYS A 44 -2.56 -2.53 6.61
CA LYS A 44 -3.66 -1.60 6.40
C LYS A 44 -3.25 -0.16 6.68
N ILE A 45 -3.24 0.68 5.65
CA ILE A 45 -3.04 2.12 5.79
C ILE A 45 -4.29 2.74 6.44
N ILE A 46 -4.11 3.33 7.61
CA ILE A 46 -5.16 3.95 8.43
C ILE A 46 -5.13 5.48 8.37
N ARG A 47 -3.97 6.05 8.05
CA ARG A 47 -3.74 7.50 8.09
C ARG A 47 -2.71 7.91 7.07
N THR A 48 -2.99 9.01 6.39
CA THR A 48 -2.06 9.67 5.48
C THR A 48 -1.86 11.11 5.94
N THR A 49 -0.61 11.58 5.98
CA THR A 49 -0.29 12.97 6.34
C THR A 49 0.67 13.58 5.35
N VAL A 50 0.52 14.88 5.09
CA VAL A 50 1.46 15.66 4.30
C VAL A 50 2.13 16.68 5.23
N ASP A 51 3.45 16.73 5.20
CA ASP A 51 4.25 17.66 5.99
C ASP A 51 5.37 18.29 5.15
N ARG A 52 6.40 18.86 5.80
CA ARG A 52 7.52 19.52 5.13
C ARG A 52 8.48 18.55 4.42
N ALA A 53 8.50 17.29 4.82
CA ALA A 53 9.36 16.27 4.22
C ALA A 53 8.67 15.64 3.01
N GLY A 54 7.34 15.47 3.05
CA GLY A 54 6.58 14.87 1.96
C GLY A 54 5.23 14.32 2.40
N ILE A 55 4.79 13.27 1.71
CA ILE A 55 3.57 12.53 2.06
C ILE A 55 3.92 11.18 2.69
N HIS A 56 3.23 10.87 3.78
CA HIS A 56 3.52 9.75 4.67
C HIS A 56 2.27 8.91 4.92
N TYR A 57 2.44 7.59 4.86
CA TYR A 57 1.37 6.61 5.01
C TYR A 57 1.64 5.75 6.25
N TYR A 58 0.66 5.69 7.13
CA TYR A 58 0.75 5.02 8.43
C TYR A 58 -0.23 3.86 8.52
N THR A 59 0.21 2.79 9.14
CA THR A 59 -0.63 1.69 9.62
C THR A 59 -0.76 1.76 11.15
N ASN A 60 -1.51 0.83 11.75
CA ASN A 60 -1.58 0.71 13.21
C ASN A 60 -0.20 0.45 13.86
N GLN A 61 0.80 0.02 13.08
CA GLN A 61 2.14 -0.30 13.54
C GLN A 61 3.14 0.86 13.37
N GLY A 62 2.76 1.94 12.68
CA GLY A 62 3.61 3.11 12.46
C GLY A 62 3.70 3.51 10.98
N LEU A 63 4.78 4.22 10.64
CA LEU A 63 5.07 4.66 9.28
C LEU A 63 5.46 3.47 8.39
N VAL A 64 4.80 3.31 7.24
CA VAL A 64 5.07 2.19 6.32
C VAL A 64 5.60 2.66 4.97
N LYS A 65 5.15 3.82 4.49
CA LYS A 65 5.57 4.36 3.20
C LYS A 65 5.67 5.87 3.30
N SER A 66 6.69 6.43 2.68
CA SER A 66 6.90 7.88 2.58
C SER A 66 7.35 8.20 1.17
N ILE A 67 6.85 9.30 0.63
CA ILE A 67 7.34 9.89 -0.60
C ILE A 67 7.82 11.29 -0.24
N GLN A 68 9.13 11.45 -0.19
CA GLN A 68 9.77 12.70 0.20
C GLN A 68 9.96 13.62 -1.00
N TYR A 69 9.92 14.93 -0.78
CA TYR A 69 10.12 15.91 -1.86
C TYR A 69 11.53 15.84 -2.46
N ASN A 70 12.55 15.47 -1.69
CA ASN A 70 13.93 15.30 -2.18
C ASN A 70 14.10 14.08 -3.11
N GLN A 71 13.18 13.10 -3.06
CA GLN A 71 13.21 11.91 -3.92
C GLN A 71 12.61 12.17 -5.30
N LEU A 72 11.87 13.27 -5.46
CA LEU A 72 11.29 13.65 -6.74
C LEU A 72 12.40 14.00 -7.72
N MET A 73 12.36 13.46 -8.92
CA MET A 73 13.37 13.72 -9.94
C MET A 73 12.77 14.60 -11.05
N PRO A 74 13.60 15.41 -11.72
CA PRO A 74 13.21 15.99 -12.99
C PRO A 74 13.02 14.90 -14.03
N HIS A 75 12.33 15.23 -15.11
CA HIS A 75 12.15 14.35 -16.25
C HIS A 75 13.52 13.95 -16.82
N PRO A 76 13.81 12.65 -16.99
CA PRO A 76 15.14 12.18 -17.41
C PRO A 76 15.58 12.71 -18.78
N GLU A 77 14.63 12.89 -19.70
CA GLU A 77 14.89 13.41 -21.06
C GLU A 77 14.56 14.91 -21.23
N ASP A 78 14.53 15.69 -20.14
CA ASP A 78 14.11 17.11 -20.13
C ASP A 78 12.76 17.33 -20.85
N GLY A 79 11.78 16.51 -20.47
CA GLY A 79 10.41 16.64 -20.94
C GLY A 79 9.77 17.95 -20.51
N LYS A 80 8.59 18.24 -21.05
CA LYS A 80 7.90 19.51 -20.82
C LYS A 80 7.58 19.77 -19.34
N TYR A 81 7.23 18.71 -18.61
CA TYR A 81 6.83 18.78 -17.20
C TYR A 81 7.40 17.59 -16.43
N ASP A 82 7.80 17.84 -15.19
CA ASP A 82 8.30 16.85 -14.24
C ASP A 82 7.16 16.29 -13.37
N VAL A 83 6.10 17.06 -13.18
CA VAL A 83 4.88 16.67 -12.47
C VAL A 83 3.68 16.93 -13.37
N PHE A 84 2.88 15.91 -13.64
CA PHE A 84 1.78 15.98 -14.62
C PHE A 84 0.61 15.07 -14.21
N ILE A 85 -0.53 15.23 -14.89
CA ILE A 85 -1.66 14.29 -14.80
C ILE A 85 -1.54 13.34 -15.98
N ASN A 86 -1.57 12.02 -15.72
CA ASN A 86 -1.65 11.06 -16.81
C ASN A 86 -3.11 10.96 -17.28
N LEU A 87 -3.37 11.37 -18.53
CA LEU A 87 -4.70 11.35 -19.15
C LEU A 87 -4.95 10.08 -19.99
N ASP A 88 -3.91 9.28 -20.23
CA ASP A 88 -3.99 8.09 -21.09
C ASP A 88 -4.54 6.85 -20.37
N GLN A 89 -4.76 6.94 -19.05
CA GLN A 89 -5.42 5.87 -18.30
C GLN A 89 -6.93 6.03 -18.42
N THR A 90 -7.52 5.18 -19.25
CA THR A 90 -8.94 5.11 -19.63
C THR A 90 -9.92 4.83 -18.48
N ASP A 91 -9.49 4.87 -17.23
CA ASP A 91 -10.32 4.51 -16.09
C ASP A 91 -10.16 5.53 -14.94
N THR A 92 -11.01 6.55 -15.01
CA THR A 92 -11.71 7.21 -13.90
C THR A 92 -10.91 8.00 -12.84
N ASP A 93 -9.60 7.79 -12.66
CA ASP A 93 -8.79 8.56 -11.70
C ASP A 93 -7.69 9.38 -12.39
N MET A 94 -7.86 10.71 -12.38
CA MET A 94 -6.83 11.66 -12.77
C MET A 94 -5.70 11.66 -11.73
N ASP A 95 -4.74 10.76 -11.92
CA ASP A 95 -3.64 10.59 -10.98
C ASP A 95 -2.50 11.58 -11.22
N LEU A 96 -2.04 12.17 -10.12
CA LEU A 96 -0.87 13.05 -10.09
C LEU A 96 0.38 12.20 -10.24
N CYS A 97 1.07 12.32 -11.36
CA CYS A 97 2.28 11.60 -11.69
C CYS A 97 3.53 12.45 -11.50
N PHE A 98 4.60 11.81 -11.05
CA PHE A 98 5.92 12.42 -10.88
C PHE A 98 7.01 11.35 -11.07
N TYR A 99 8.24 11.79 -11.30
CA TYR A 99 9.39 10.91 -11.44
C TYR A 99 10.07 10.67 -10.09
N ILE A 100 10.51 9.44 -9.85
CA ILE A 100 11.38 9.07 -8.73
C ILE A 100 12.49 8.16 -9.22
N PHE A 101 13.61 8.16 -8.51
CA PHE A 101 14.62 7.13 -8.69
C PHE A 101 14.18 5.85 -7.98
N ASP A 102 14.19 4.72 -8.69
CA ASP A 102 13.91 3.40 -8.15
C ASP A 102 15.22 2.62 -7.96
N ASP A 103 15.63 2.44 -6.70
CA ASP A 103 16.86 1.72 -6.34
C ASP A 103 16.86 0.26 -6.82
N ALA A 104 15.68 -0.37 -6.96
CA ALA A 104 15.58 -1.75 -7.42
C ALA A 104 15.87 -1.89 -8.91
N SER A 105 15.48 -0.89 -9.70
CA SER A 105 15.61 -0.90 -11.16
C SER A 105 16.81 -0.09 -11.66
N ASP A 106 17.50 0.63 -10.77
CA ASP A 106 18.58 1.58 -11.06
C ASP A 106 18.18 2.62 -12.13
N LYS A 107 16.90 3.03 -12.13
CA LYS A 107 16.29 3.86 -13.17
C LYS A 107 15.29 4.84 -12.59
N ILE A 108 15.10 5.95 -13.31
CA ILE A 108 14.03 6.90 -13.03
C ILE A 108 12.71 6.33 -13.58
N VAL A 109 11.70 6.23 -12.73
CA VAL A 109 10.38 5.68 -13.05
C VAL A 109 9.28 6.70 -12.78
N ILE A 110 8.19 6.60 -13.53
CA ILE A 110 6.97 7.39 -13.29
C ILE A 110 6.19 6.72 -12.17
N LYS A 111 5.78 7.51 -11.17
CA LYS A 111 4.93 7.06 -10.07
C LYS A 111 3.69 7.94 -9.96
N ALA A 112 2.54 7.30 -9.84
CA ALA A 112 1.27 7.95 -9.56
C ALA A 112 1.08 8.15 -8.04
N LEU A 113 0.53 9.29 -7.66
CA LEU A 113 0.12 9.58 -6.29
C LEU A 113 -1.22 8.91 -5.98
N PHE A 114 -1.15 7.67 -5.52
CA PHE A 114 -2.32 6.98 -5.02
C PHE A 114 -2.47 7.23 -3.52
N ILE A 115 -3.61 7.77 -3.11
CA ILE A 115 -3.94 7.88 -1.68
C ILE A 115 -4.62 6.58 -1.26
N GLU A 116 -3.79 5.60 -0.93
CA GLU A 116 -4.23 4.31 -0.40
C GLU A 116 -4.85 4.51 0.99
N ALA A 117 -6.14 4.21 1.12
CA ALA A 117 -6.73 3.89 2.41
C ALA A 117 -7.81 2.84 2.23
N GLU A 118 -7.94 1.97 3.22
CA GLU A 118 -8.98 0.94 3.23
C GLU A 118 -10.33 1.46 3.75
N SER A 119 -10.42 2.77 4.03
CA SER A 119 -11.63 3.48 4.42
C SER A 119 -11.83 4.69 3.51
N ILE A 120 -13.08 5.16 3.37
CA ILE A 120 -13.42 6.33 2.56
C ILE A 120 -12.64 7.55 3.07
N ILE A 121 -11.75 8.08 2.22
CA ILE A 121 -10.99 9.29 2.51
C ILE A 121 -11.81 10.49 2.05
N THR A 122 -12.44 11.19 2.98
CA THR A 122 -13.23 12.39 2.66
C THR A 122 -12.36 13.60 2.31
N ASN A 123 -11.09 13.61 2.75
CA ASN A 123 -10.14 14.71 2.55
C ASN A 123 -9.01 14.40 1.54
N GLY A 124 -9.16 13.38 0.68
CA GLY A 124 -8.12 12.96 -0.26
C GLY A 124 -7.67 14.11 -1.17
N ASN A 125 -8.62 14.90 -1.68
CA ASN A 125 -8.31 16.06 -2.52
C ASN A 125 -7.50 17.14 -1.77
N LEU A 126 -7.77 17.35 -0.46
CA LEU A 126 -7.01 18.28 0.35
C LEU A 126 -5.57 17.80 0.57
N LEU A 127 -5.37 16.49 0.75
CA LEU A 127 -4.02 15.90 0.83
C LEU A 127 -3.26 16.08 -0.48
N LYS A 128 -3.89 15.80 -1.64
CA LYS A 128 -3.25 16.05 -2.95
C LYS A 128 -2.88 17.52 -3.12
N LYS A 129 -3.78 18.46 -2.78
CA LYS A 129 -3.50 19.91 -2.78
C LYS A 129 -2.31 20.29 -1.91
N HIS A 130 -2.27 19.81 -0.67
CA HIS A 130 -1.15 20.10 0.23
C HIS A 130 0.16 19.53 -0.30
N PHE A 131 0.12 18.33 -0.88
CA PHE A 131 1.31 17.73 -1.46
C PHE A 131 1.83 18.56 -2.63
N ILE A 132 0.96 18.97 -3.57
CA ILE A 132 1.31 19.83 -4.71
C ILE A 132 1.90 21.16 -4.24
N LYS A 133 1.26 21.83 -3.27
CA LYS A 133 1.80 23.07 -2.67
C LYS A 133 3.20 22.86 -2.09
N GLY A 134 3.42 21.73 -1.42
CA GLY A 134 4.75 21.38 -0.91
C GLY A 134 5.76 21.11 -2.02
N ILE A 135 5.38 20.51 -3.15
CA ILE A 135 6.27 20.40 -4.32
C ILE A 135 6.68 21.80 -4.78
N THR A 136 5.73 22.71 -4.99
CA THR A 136 6.02 24.09 -5.43
C THR A 136 6.95 24.82 -4.46
N PHE A 137 6.79 24.59 -3.16
CA PHE A 137 7.57 25.29 -2.13
C PHE A 137 8.96 24.66 -1.89
N PHE A 138 9.05 23.34 -1.76
CA PHE A 138 10.29 22.63 -1.41
C PHE A 138 11.11 22.20 -2.62
N ARG A 139 10.50 22.13 -3.81
CA ARG A 139 11.12 21.77 -5.09
C ARG A 139 10.71 22.71 -6.21
N PRO A 140 11.03 24.02 -6.10
CA PRO A 140 10.72 25.00 -7.14
C PRO A 140 11.49 24.77 -8.45
N ASP A 141 12.50 23.89 -8.43
CA ASP A 141 13.24 23.44 -9.60
C ASP A 141 12.40 22.55 -10.53
N LEU A 142 11.33 21.91 -10.02
CA LEU A 142 10.49 21.00 -10.81
C LEU A 142 9.39 21.74 -11.58
N LYS A 143 9.28 21.45 -12.87
CA LYS A 143 8.26 21.99 -13.78
C LYS A 143 6.93 21.27 -13.59
N ILE A 144 5.97 21.92 -12.93
CA ILE A 144 4.62 21.37 -12.71
C ILE A 144 3.71 21.75 -13.89
N SER A 145 2.96 20.78 -14.41
CA SER A 145 1.96 21.02 -15.46
C SER A 145 0.87 22.01 -14.99
N PRO A 146 0.55 23.05 -15.78
CA PRO A 146 -0.42 24.08 -15.38
C PRO A 146 -1.82 23.51 -15.14
N GLY A 147 -2.20 22.43 -15.84
CA GLY A 147 -3.49 21.77 -15.65
C GLY A 147 -3.69 21.17 -14.25
N ILE A 148 -2.61 20.92 -13.49
CA ILE A 148 -2.70 20.48 -12.09
C ILE A 148 -3.27 21.59 -11.22
N PHE A 149 -2.83 22.84 -11.40
CA PHE A 149 -3.34 23.96 -10.61
C PHE A 149 -4.83 24.18 -10.86
N ASP A 150 -5.24 24.04 -12.12
CA ASP A 150 -6.63 24.21 -12.54
C ASP A 150 -7.51 23.07 -11.97
N LEU A 151 -7.05 21.81 -12.06
CA LEU A 151 -7.73 20.63 -11.53
C LEU A 151 -7.94 20.72 -10.01
N TYR A 152 -6.89 21.14 -9.30
CA TYR A 152 -6.91 21.21 -7.84
C TYR A 152 -7.33 22.59 -7.31
N LYS A 153 -7.74 23.54 -8.16
CA LYS A 153 -8.11 24.92 -7.78
C LYS A 153 -7.09 25.52 -6.82
N LEU A 154 -5.83 25.54 -7.24
CA LEU A 154 -4.70 26.09 -6.51
C LEU A 154 -4.33 27.44 -7.11
N ASP A 155 -4.16 28.44 -6.26
CA ASP A 155 -3.67 29.75 -6.67
C ASP A 155 -2.21 29.64 -7.11
N ARG A 156 -1.87 30.30 -8.23
CA ARG A 156 -0.50 30.42 -8.74
C ARG A 156 0.12 31.67 -8.11
N ASP A 157 0.40 31.60 -6.81
CA ASP A 157 1.06 32.69 -6.09
C ASP A 157 2.57 32.74 -6.39
#